data_AF-A0ABD4A3B2-F1
#
_entry.id   AF-A0ABD4A3B2-F1
#
_cell.length_a   1.000
_cell.length_b   1.000
_cell.length_c   1.000
_cell.angle_alpha   90.00
_cell.angle_beta   90.00
_cell.angle_gamma   90.00
#
_symmetry.space_group_name_H-M   'P 1'
#
loop_
_entity.id
_entity.type
_entity.pdbx_description
1 polymer ?
#
loop_
_entity_poly.entity_id
_entity_poly.type
_entity_poly.pdbx_seq_one_letter_code
_entity_poly.pdbx_strand_id
1 'polypeptide(L)' 'MELTNDHDPKPLYYQFLIEREGCFTWDYIEEGPEQWRVAIGKK' A
#
# COMPACT_ATOMS: atom_id res chain seq x y z
N MET A 1 7.85 -2.79 5.54
CA MET A 1 7.99 -1.33 5.39
C MET A 1 6.59 -0.76 5.48
N GLU A 2 6.38 0.39 6.11
CA GLU A 2 5.04 0.95 6.32
C GLU A 2 4.91 2.27 5.56
N LEU A 3 3.83 2.42 4.82
CA LEU A 3 3.47 3.61 4.08
C LEU A 3 2.29 4.27 4.78
N THR A 4 2.44 5.53 5.15
CA THR A 4 1.35 6.37 5.66
C THR A 4 1.03 7.43 4.60
N ASN A 5 -0.25 7.59 4.28
CA ASN A 5 -0.72 8.55 3.29
C ASN A 5 -1.98 9.27 3.82
N ASP A 6 -2.15 10.52 3.41
CA ASP A 6 -3.32 11.34 3.76
C ASP A 6 -4.55 10.95 2.91
N HIS A 7 -4.34 10.14 1.88
CA HIS A 7 -5.35 9.67 0.93
C HIS A 7 -5.19 8.17 0.62
N ASP A 8 -6.23 7.54 0.06
CA ASP A 8 -6.22 6.12 -0.30
C ASP A 8 -5.03 5.79 -1.24
N PRO A 9 -4.12 4.88 -0.84
CA PRO A 9 -2.93 4.56 -1.61
C PRO A 9 -3.18 3.54 -2.74
N LYS A 10 -4.43 3.25 -3.12
CA LYS A 10 -4.80 2.41 -4.28
C LYS A 10 -4.03 2.69 -5.57
N PRO A 11 -3.90 3.94 -6.06
CA PRO A 11 -3.16 4.20 -7.28
C PRO A 11 -1.69 3.75 -7.16
N LEU A 12 -1.09 3.88 -5.97
CA LEU A 12 0.26 3.39 -5.71
C LEU A 12 0.31 1.85 -5.68
N TYR A 13 -0.70 1.19 -5.10
CA TYR A 13 -0.83 -0.26 -5.15
C TYR A 13 -0.83 -0.79 -6.59
N TYR A 14 -1.64 -0.21 -7.48
CA TYR A 14 -1.68 -0.61 -8.89
C TYR A 14 -0.35 -0.39 -9.60
N GLN A 15 0.34 0.71 -9.31
CA GLN A 15 1.66 0.96 -9.88
C GLN A 15 2.68 -0.10 -9.43
N PHE A 16 2.71 -0.45 -8.15
CA PHE A 16 3.57 -1.54 -7.65
C PHE A 16 3.21 -2.89 -8.26
N LEU A 17 1.92 -3.16 -8.49
CA LEU A 17 1.45 -4.37 -9.17
C LEU A 17 2.03 -4.48 -10.58
N ILE A 18 2.05 -3.38 -11.34
CA ILE A 18 2.61 -3.36 -12.70
C ILE A 18 4.13 -3.49 -12.68
N GLU A 19 4.81 -2.77 -11.78
CA GLU A 19 6.28 -2.74 -11.75
C GLU A 19 6.90 -3.98 -11.09
N ARG A 20 6.19 -4.61 -10.15
CA ARG A 20 6.71 -5.67 -9.26
C ARG A 20 5.69 -6.75 -8.95
N GLU A 21 5.00 -7.24 -9.97
CA GLU A 21 4.03 -8.32 -9.82
C GLU A 21 4.59 -9.51 -9.02
N GLY A 22 3.84 -9.96 -8.01
CA GLY A 22 4.19 -11.13 -7.20
C GLY A 22 5.37 -10.97 -6.24
N CYS A 23 6.03 -9.81 -6.19
CA CYS A 23 7.23 -9.59 -5.37
C CYS A 23 6.96 -8.89 -4.03
N PHE A 24 5.75 -8.40 -3.82
CA PHE A 24 5.37 -7.67 -2.61
C PHE A 24 4.01 -8.12 -2.08
N THR A 25 3.76 -7.82 -0.81
CA THR A 25 2.45 -7.92 -0.17
C THR A 25 1.96 -6.52 0.18
N TRP A 26 0.65 -6.35 0.20
CA TRP A 26 0.00 -5.07 0.48
C TRP A 26 -1.14 -5.30 1.45
N ASP A 27 -0.94 -4.89 2.70
CA ASP A 27 -1.89 -5.05 3.79
C ASP A 27 -2.33 -3.67 4.28
N TYR A 28 -3.64 -3.44 4.38
CA TYR A 28 -4.17 -2.22 4.98
C TYR A 28 -4.14 -2.36 6.49
N ILE A 29 -3.43 -1.45 7.15
CA ILE A 29 -3.37 -1.35 8.62
C ILE A 29 -4.38 -0.32 9.10
N GLU A 30 -4.57 0.77 8.35
CA GLU A 30 -5.51 1.84 8.68
C GLU A 30 -6.14 2.36 7.40
N GLU A 31 -7.47 2.46 7.38
CA GLU A 31 -8.26 2.97 6.28
C GLU A 31 -8.97 4.22 6.78
N GLY A 32 -8.85 5.33 6.05
CA GLY A 32 -9.20 6.69 6.50
C GLY A 32 -10.67 6.91 6.88
N PRO A 33 -11.06 8.16 7.22
CA PRO A 33 -10.69 9.38 6.48
C PRO A 33 -9.54 10.21 7.05
N GLU A 34 -9.09 9.94 8.28
CA GLU A 34 -8.07 10.76 8.94
C GLU A 34 -6.64 10.38 8.51
N GLN A 35 -6.39 9.09 8.27
CA GLN A 35 -5.09 8.60 7.84
C GLN A 35 -5.24 7.23 7.16
N TRP A 36 -4.39 6.98 6.16
CA TRP A 36 -4.30 5.68 5.50
C TRP A 36 -2.92 5.09 5.79
N ARG A 37 -2.88 3.86 6.32
CA ARG A 37 -1.65 3.12 6.54
C ARG A 37 -1.69 1.77 5.88
N VAL A 38 -0.62 1.45 5.17
CA VAL A 38 -0.44 0.15 4.53
C VAL A 38 0.93 -0.43 4.86
N ALA A 39 0.94 -1.71 5.20
CA ALA A 39 2.16 -2.49 5.31
C ALA A 39 2.51 -3.08 3.95
N ILE A 40 3.71 -2.74 3.49
CA ILE A 40 4.32 -3.32 2.30
C ILE A 40 5.36 -4.32 2.76
N GLY A 41 5.06 -5.59 2.53
CA GLY A 41 5.97 -6.71 2.77
C GLY A 41 6.65 -7.16 1.48
N LYS A 42 7.74 -7.90 1.64
CA LYS A 42 8.38 -8.60 0.52
C LYS A 42 7.92 -10.05 0.57
N LYS A 43 7.53 -10.60 -0.58
CA LYS A 43 7.17 -12.03 -0.67
C LYS A 43 8.42 -12.90 -0.67
#